data_AF-A0A952QVN6-F1
#
_entry.id   AF-A0A952QVN6-F1
#
_cell.length_a   1.000
_cell.length_b   1.000
_cell.length_c   1.000
_cell.angle_alpha   90.00
_cell.angle_beta   90.00
_cell.angle_gamma   90.00
#
_symmetry.space_group_name_H-M   'P 1'
#
loop_
_entity.id
_entity.type
_entity.pdbx_description
1 polymer ?
#
loop_
_entity_poly.entity_id
_entity_poly.type
_entity_poly.pdbx_seq_one_letter_code
_entity_poly.pdbx_strand_id
1 'polypeptide(L)'
;MKARWVWGLALGCFVLAAGTGAYYRLKLVYPLPGVLEYVRHAHSHLMFFSWVTPVLVLLVGAYLARAGLRPRLFGFTAALAAFSGLATYLPFLKSGYHLMVVGSKALPISMMISGANGVAWYLFVAAYLVATWRVRRGPVLRLLDGAVAMIVISTVAIAGLAYLGMSGQVARPLMLALVDWFLTCFADGWFGLAVLALAARHSPPAGLSRTPVGLLTWALVAAIGVRSAARFATDGLGWQWPAGFDAVASAVAALACLLLVRAVWPVATKAELRGSTLWLRQLALALIALKGTVELTGALPAVRAELMAAPFHVFFLHAFLLGAVSFSLLYGVRTTIGPTAFKGATAFIVAVGVMVGALVTLTPVWPSALSGPWVLYATAVTSLGPLLVALQALLRLDLWSGSRAIRPRATARR
;
A
#
# COMPACT_ATOMS: atom_id res chain seq x y z
N MET A 1 -15.95 14.64 4.56
CA MET A 1 -14.61 14.37 5.15
C MET A 1 -13.97 15.71 5.48
N LYS A 2 -13.65 16.01 6.75
CA LYS A 2 -13.15 17.35 7.17
C LYS A 2 -11.73 17.68 6.64
N ALA A 3 -11.05 16.73 5.99
CA ALA A 3 -9.68 16.86 5.49
C ALA A 3 -9.57 16.59 3.97
N ARG A 4 -10.42 17.23 3.15
CA ARG A 4 -10.35 17.09 1.67
C ARG A 4 -9.03 17.59 1.10
N TRP A 5 -8.39 18.56 1.74
CA TRP A 5 -7.09 19.06 1.34
C TRP A 5 -5.98 18.01 1.50
N VAL A 6 -6.04 17.14 2.52
CA VAL A 6 -5.08 16.04 2.70
C VAL A 6 -5.19 15.03 1.56
N TRP A 7 -6.39 14.80 1.02
CA TRP A 7 -6.57 14.02 -0.20
C TRP A 7 -5.87 14.67 -1.40
N GLY A 8 -6.01 15.98 -1.57
CA GLY A 8 -5.28 16.74 -2.60
C GLY A 8 -3.77 16.64 -2.45
N LEU A 9 -3.26 16.82 -1.22
CA LEU A 9 -1.84 16.67 -0.92
C LEU A 9 -1.34 15.26 -1.25
N ALA A 10 -2.06 14.22 -0.83
CA ALA A 10 -1.69 12.84 -1.11
C ALA A 10 -1.69 12.56 -2.62
N LEU A 11 -2.69 13.07 -3.36
CA LEU A 11 -2.72 12.96 -4.82
C LEU A 11 -1.57 13.72 -5.50
N GLY A 12 -1.20 14.89 -4.99
CA GLY A 12 0.03 15.59 -5.40
C GLY A 12 1.29 14.77 -5.15
N CYS A 13 1.37 14.11 -3.99
CA CYS A 13 2.47 13.21 -3.67
C CYS A 13 2.49 11.97 -4.57
N PHE A 14 1.32 11.44 -4.97
CA PHE A 14 1.23 10.38 -5.97
C PHE A 14 1.74 10.84 -7.33
N VAL A 15 1.36 12.04 -7.79
CA VAL A 15 1.88 12.60 -9.05
C VAL A 15 3.40 12.71 -9.00
N LEU A 16 3.96 13.23 -7.89
CA LEU A 16 5.40 13.31 -7.70
C LEU A 16 6.06 11.92 -7.68
N ALA A 17 5.46 10.96 -6.99
CA ALA A 17 5.96 9.58 -6.92
C ALA A 17 5.92 8.90 -8.29
N ALA A 18 4.79 8.98 -9.01
CA ALA A 18 4.62 8.43 -10.34
C ALA A 18 5.57 9.09 -11.35
N GLY A 19 5.78 10.40 -11.24
CA GLY A 19 6.80 11.12 -12.02
C GLY A 19 8.21 10.61 -11.75
N THR A 20 8.55 10.38 -10.48
CA THR A 20 9.85 9.80 -10.08
C THR A 20 10.00 8.36 -10.57
N GLY A 21 8.93 7.57 -10.56
CA GLY A 21 8.91 6.21 -11.12
C GLY A 21 9.05 6.18 -12.64
N ALA A 22 8.39 7.09 -13.34
CA ALA A 22 8.54 7.25 -14.78
C ALA A 22 9.95 7.73 -15.16
N TYR A 23 10.50 8.68 -14.40
CA TYR A 23 11.89 9.11 -14.53
C TYR A 23 12.87 7.94 -14.36
N TYR A 24 12.66 7.11 -13.33
CA TYR A 24 13.46 5.90 -13.13
C TYR A 24 13.46 4.99 -14.36
N ARG A 25 12.29 4.75 -14.97
CA ARG A 25 12.16 3.91 -16.16
C ARG A 25 12.79 4.54 -17.40
N LEU A 26 12.57 5.84 -17.61
CA LEU A 26 13.20 6.58 -18.70
C LEU A 26 14.72 6.59 -18.57
N LYS A 27 15.25 6.65 -17.35
CA LYS A 27 16.70 6.59 -17.09
C LYS A 27 17.33 5.22 -17.40
N LEU A 28 16.55 4.13 -17.46
CA LEU A 28 17.04 2.84 -17.94
C LEU A 28 17.24 2.81 -19.46
N VAL A 29 16.65 3.78 -20.17
CA VAL A 29 16.65 3.88 -21.63
C VAL A 29 17.51 5.05 -22.11
N TYR A 30 17.49 6.16 -21.39
CA TYR A 30 18.17 7.40 -21.71
C TYR A 30 19.19 7.78 -20.63
N PRO A 31 20.31 8.44 -20.99
CA PRO A 31 21.34 8.86 -20.05
C PRO A 31 20.92 10.10 -19.24
N LEU A 32 19.91 9.94 -18.37
CA LEU A 32 19.42 11.00 -17.48
C LEU A 32 20.32 11.10 -16.23
N PRO A 33 20.43 12.26 -15.56
CA PRO A 33 21.27 12.44 -14.36
C PRO A 33 20.76 11.69 -13.10
N GLY A 34 21.56 11.68 -12.03
CA GLY A 34 21.21 11.09 -10.71
C GLY A 34 21.56 9.61 -10.54
N VAL A 35 21.30 9.05 -9.36
CA VAL A 35 21.59 7.64 -9.04
C VAL A 35 20.28 6.85 -9.03
N LEU A 36 20.18 5.79 -9.85
CA LEU A 36 18.95 4.98 -9.99
C LEU A 36 18.44 4.49 -8.63
N GLU A 37 19.35 4.01 -7.79
CA GLU A 37 19.02 3.55 -6.44
C GLU A 37 18.35 4.64 -5.60
N TYR A 38 18.82 5.89 -5.67
CA TYR A 38 18.28 7.01 -4.88
C TYR A 38 16.91 7.41 -5.38
N VAL A 39 16.73 7.46 -6.69
CA VAL A 39 15.43 7.67 -7.35
C VAL A 39 14.42 6.60 -6.93
N ARG A 40 14.84 5.33 -6.90
CA ARG A 40 14.00 4.22 -6.44
C ARG A 40 13.53 4.40 -5.00
N HIS A 41 14.43 4.78 -4.09
CA HIS A 41 14.09 5.02 -2.69
C HIS A 41 13.13 6.21 -2.51
N ALA A 42 13.37 7.32 -3.21
CA ALA A 42 12.49 8.49 -3.15
C ALA A 42 11.08 8.17 -3.68
N HIS A 43 10.98 7.39 -4.76
CA HIS A 43 9.72 6.92 -5.31
C HIS A 43 8.93 6.06 -4.31
N SER A 44 9.56 5.04 -3.72
CA SER A 44 8.87 4.11 -2.84
C SER A 44 8.39 4.77 -1.53
N HIS A 45 9.17 5.69 -0.95
CA HIS A 45 8.76 6.40 0.27
C HIS A 45 7.54 7.27 0.04
N LEU A 46 7.50 8.03 -1.06
CA LEU A 46 6.30 8.81 -1.40
C LEU A 46 5.08 7.91 -1.60
N MET A 47 5.23 6.78 -2.30
CA MET A 47 4.13 5.84 -2.51
C MET A 47 3.57 5.31 -1.19
N PHE A 48 4.41 4.86 -0.27
CA PHE A 48 3.97 4.27 0.98
C PHE A 48 3.42 5.32 1.95
N PHE A 49 4.15 6.40 2.14
CA PHE A 49 3.96 7.29 3.29
C PHE A 49 3.20 8.57 2.96
N SER A 50 3.28 9.06 1.73
CA SER A 50 2.60 10.28 1.32
C SER A 50 1.40 10.05 0.41
N TRP A 51 1.33 8.92 -0.29
CA TRP A 51 0.17 8.52 -1.07
C TRP A 51 -0.74 7.58 -0.27
N VAL A 52 -0.30 6.35 0.02
CA VAL A 52 -1.20 5.31 0.52
C VAL A 52 -1.64 5.54 1.96
N THR A 53 -0.68 5.67 2.87
CA THR A 53 -0.94 5.76 4.32
C THR A 53 -1.93 6.88 4.70
N PRO A 54 -1.73 8.16 4.30
CA PRO A 54 -2.64 9.22 4.70
C PRO A 54 -4.06 9.02 4.18
N VAL A 55 -4.22 8.50 2.96
CA VAL A 55 -5.54 8.25 2.38
C VAL A 55 -6.24 7.10 3.10
N LEU A 56 -5.52 6.02 3.46
CA LEU A 56 -6.09 4.95 4.29
C LEU A 56 -6.55 5.48 5.64
N VAL A 57 -5.71 6.25 6.33
CA VAL A 57 -6.07 6.85 7.63
C VAL A 57 -7.35 7.69 7.51
N LEU A 58 -7.45 8.55 6.50
CA LEU A 58 -8.66 9.34 6.24
C LEU A 58 -9.90 8.47 5.99
N LEU A 59 -9.76 7.40 5.19
CA LEU A 59 -10.86 6.51 4.84
C LEU A 59 -11.31 5.63 6.02
N VAL A 60 -10.41 5.25 6.92
CA VAL A 60 -10.75 4.61 8.19
C VAL A 60 -11.49 5.60 9.07
N GLY A 61 -10.97 6.82 9.23
CA GLY A 61 -11.65 7.87 10.00
C GLY A 61 -13.05 8.17 9.47
N ALA A 62 -13.22 8.26 8.15
CA ALA A 62 -14.53 8.47 7.54
C ALA A 62 -15.50 7.30 7.79
N TYR A 63 -15.01 6.06 7.80
CA TYR A 63 -15.81 4.90 8.16
C TYR A 63 -16.27 4.96 9.63
N LEU A 64 -15.34 5.22 10.56
CA LEU A 64 -15.67 5.32 11.99
C LEU A 64 -16.67 6.46 12.26
N ALA A 65 -16.50 7.62 11.61
CA ALA A 65 -17.45 8.73 11.72
C ALA A 65 -18.86 8.37 11.24
N ARG A 66 -18.98 7.64 10.12
CA ARG A 66 -20.28 7.16 9.62
C ARG A 66 -20.93 6.14 10.56
N ALA A 67 -20.13 5.39 11.31
CA ALA A 67 -20.60 4.50 12.36
C ALA A 67 -20.93 5.22 13.69
N GLY A 68 -20.96 6.56 13.71
CA GLY A 68 -21.28 7.35 14.90
C GLY A 68 -20.12 7.52 15.89
N LEU A 69 -18.92 7.05 15.55
CA LEU A 69 -17.74 7.18 16.40
C LEU A 69 -17.03 8.52 16.17
N ARG A 70 -16.12 8.87 17.09
CA ARG A 70 -15.39 10.14 17.07
C ARG A 70 -13.92 9.92 16.66
N PRO A 71 -13.56 9.92 15.37
CA PRO A 71 -12.19 9.76 14.90
C PRO A 71 -11.38 11.06 15.08
N ARG A 72 -11.23 11.51 16.32
CA ARG A 72 -10.39 12.66 16.66
C ARG A 72 -8.95 12.35 16.23
N LEU A 73 -8.22 13.36 15.77
CA LEU A 73 -6.83 13.27 15.29
C LEU A 73 -6.59 12.56 13.96
N PHE A 74 -7.53 11.79 13.39
CA PHE A 74 -7.28 11.07 12.12
C PHE A 74 -6.88 11.97 10.95
N GLY A 75 -7.50 13.17 10.85
CA GLY A 75 -7.11 14.14 9.83
C GLY A 75 -5.71 14.72 10.06
N PHE A 76 -5.34 14.92 11.33
CA PHE A 76 -4.01 15.41 11.73
C PHE A 76 -2.94 14.34 11.50
N THR A 77 -3.17 13.08 11.88
CA THR A 77 -2.22 11.99 11.66
C THR A 77 -2.02 11.70 10.18
N ALA A 78 -3.08 11.80 9.37
CA ALA A 78 -2.96 11.72 7.91
C ALA A 78 -2.14 12.88 7.34
N ALA A 79 -2.37 14.12 7.78
CA ALA A 79 -1.57 15.26 7.37
C ALA A 79 -0.09 15.08 7.76
N LEU A 80 0.15 14.68 9.01
CA LEU A 80 1.50 14.45 9.52
C LEU A 80 2.23 13.38 8.70
N ALA A 81 1.58 12.25 8.41
CA ALA A 81 2.14 11.19 7.56
C ALA A 81 2.46 11.68 6.13
N ALA A 82 1.57 12.49 5.55
CA ALA A 82 1.77 13.03 4.20
C ALA A 82 2.99 13.96 4.14
N PHE A 83 3.08 14.90 5.09
CA PHE A 83 4.17 15.88 5.15
C PHE A 83 5.49 15.26 5.56
N SER A 84 5.52 14.36 6.54
CA SER A 84 6.74 13.66 6.94
C SER A 84 7.29 12.82 5.79
N GLY A 85 6.44 12.07 5.08
CA GLY A 85 6.84 11.32 3.90
C GLY A 85 7.37 12.22 2.78
N LEU A 86 6.72 13.37 2.54
CA LEU A 86 7.16 14.33 1.54
C LEU A 86 8.51 14.96 1.91
N ALA A 87 8.74 15.24 3.20
CA ALA A 87 10.00 15.76 3.71
C ALA A 87 11.17 14.78 3.49
N THR A 88 10.91 13.47 3.37
CA THR A 88 11.95 12.48 3.05
C THR A 88 12.38 12.49 1.58
N TYR A 89 11.58 13.08 0.68
CA TYR A 89 11.77 12.96 -0.77
C TYR A 89 13.13 13.48 -1.25
N LEU A 90 13.47 14.73 -0.93
CA LEU A 90 14.74 15.33 -1.35
C LEU A 90 15.96 14.66 -0.69
N PRO A 91 15.97 14.36 0.62
CA PRO A 91 17.02 13.54 1.22
C PRO A 91 17.23 12.21 0.49
N PHE A 92 16.16 11.45 0.19
CA PHE A 92 16.29 10.18 -0.52
C PHE A 92 16.78 10.34 -1.96
N LEU A 93 16.38 11.39 -2.68
CA LEU A 93 16.91 11.66 -4.02
C LEU A 93 18.42 11.95 -4.00
N LYS A 94 18.91 12.59 -2.93
CA LYS A 94 20.30 13.01 -2.81
C LYS A 94 21.22 11.89 -2.32
N SER A 95 20.81 11.12 -1.32
CA SER A 95 21.70 10.13 -0.67
C SER A 95 21.12 8.73 -0.58
N GLY A 96 19.86 8.48 -0.96
CA GLY A 96 19.22 7.19 -0.70
C GLY A 96 19.29 6.83 0.78
N TYR A 97 19.73 5.60 1.08
CA TYR A 97 20.04 5.14 2.44
C TYR A 97 21.48 5.42 2.90
N HIS A 98 22.28 6.14 2.12
CA HIS A 98 23.64 6.49 2.51
C HIS A 98 23.66 7.71 3.44
N LEU A 99 24.77 7.81 4.20
CA LEU A 99 25.06 8.95 5.04
C LEU A 99 25.29 10.20 4.19
N MET A 100 24.74 11.32 4.63
CA MET A 100 25.01 12.64 4.06
C MET A 100 25.99 13.37 4.97
N VAL A 101 27.06 13.93 4.38
CA VAL A 101 28.01 14.78 5.11
C VAL A 101 27.35 16.13 5.39
N VAL A 102 27.23 16.47 6.67
CA VAL A 102 26.70 17.75 7.17
C VAL A 102 27.76 18.34 8.11
N GLY A 103 28.47 19.37 7.63
CA GLY A 103 29.66 19.88 8.30
C GLY A 103 30.75 18.80 8.36
N SER A 104 31.26 18.49 9.56
CA SER A 104 32.26 17.44 9.79
C SER A 104 31.68 16.06 10.12
N LYS A 105 30.35 15.89 10.09
CA LYS A 105 29.68 14.64 10.51
C LYS A 105 28.95 13.98 9.35
N ALA A 106 29.07 12.66 9.24
CA ALA A 106 28.26 11.85 8.32
C ALA A 106 26.99 11.39 9.04
N LEU A 107 25.82 11.86 8.60
CA LEU A 107 24.54 11.62 9.26
C LEU A 107 23.55 10.90 8.32
N PRO A 108 22.76 9.92 8.81
CA PRO A 108 21.76 9.22 8.01
C PRO A 108 20.47 10.05 7.88
N ILE A 109 20.55 11.27 7.32
CA ILE A 109 19.47 12.26 7.31
C ILE A 109 18.15 11.69 6.73
N SER A 110 18.22 10.98 5.61
CA SER A 110 17.05 10.34 4.99
C SER A 110 16.37 9.34 5.93
N MET A 111 17.16 8.55 6.66
CA MET A 111 16.64 7.58 7.63
C MET A 111 16.09 8.27 8.88
N MET A 112 16.71 9.34 9.36
CA MET A 112 16.21 10.11 10.51
C MET A 112 14.83 10.73 10.22
N ILE A 113 14.69 11.39 9.07
CA ILE A 113 13.42 12.01 8.66
C ILE A 113 12.37 10.92 8.39
N SER A 114 12.76 9.80 7.76
CA SER A 114 11.86 8.67 7.55
C SER A 114 11.43 8.02 8.87
N GLY A 115 12.33 7.88 9.84
CA GLY A 115 12.03 7.36 11.17
C GLY A 115 11.05 8.23 11.93
N ALA A 116 11.15 9.56 11.78
CA ALA A 116 10.19 10.50 12.36
C ALA A 116 8.75 10.28 11.85
N ASN A 117 8.56 9.66 10.67
CA ASN A 117 7.24 9.28 10.18
C ASN A 117 6.54 8.26 11.10
N GLY A 118 7.31 7.45 11.85
CA GLY A 118 6.76 6.51 12.84
C GLY A 118 5.87 7.21 13.88
N VAL A 119 6.13 8.48 14.20
CA VAL A 119 5.29 9.28 15.10
C VAL A 119 3.86 9.38 14.58
N ALA A 120 3.68 9.62 13.27
CA ALA A 120 2.35 9.70 12.67
C ALA A 120 1.58 8.38 12.81
N TRP A 121 2.30 7.25 12.72
CA TRP A 121 1.70 5.92 12.82
C TRP A 121 1.29 5.61 14.25
N TYR A 122 2.16 5.82 15.23
CA TYR A 122 1.80 5.60 16.64
C TYR A 122 0.67 6.50 17.11
N LEU A 123 0.65 7.77 16.68
CA LEU A 123 -0.49 8.66 16.93
C LEU A 123 -1.78 8.13 16.28
N PHE A 124 -1.70 7.59 15.06
CA PHE A 124 -2.84 6.94 14.42
C PHE A 124 -3.30 5.68 15.16
N VAL A 125 -2.38 4.80 15.57
CA VAL A 125 -2.69 3.60 16.35
C VAL A 125 -3.40 4.00 17.65
N ALA A 126 -2.85 4.95 18.40
CA ALA A 126 -3.47 5.45 19.63
C ALA A 126 -4.86 6.03 19.38
N ALA A 127 -5.00 6.89 18.37
CA ALA A 127 -6.30 7.47 17.99
C ALA A 127 -7.32 6.40 17.58
N TYR A 128 -6.89 5.36 16.87
CA TYR A 128 -7.73 4.22 16.47
C TYR A 128 -8.20 3.41 17.68
N LEU A 129 -7.28 3.08 18.59
CA LEU A 129 -7.61 2.33 19.81
C LEU A 129 -8.59 3.12 20.68
N VAL A 130 -8.35 4.42 20.90
CA VAL A 130 -9.26 5.29 21.66
C VAL A 130 -10.64 5.37 21.00
N ALA A 131 -10.69 5.55 19.67
CA ALA A 131 -11.95 5.65 18.95
C ALA A 131 -12.77 4.35 18.94
N THR A 132 -12.12 3.20 19.20
CA THR A 132 -12.75 1.88 19.08
C THR A 132 -12.79 1.07 20.39
N TRP A 133 -12.16 1.50 21.49
CA TRP A 133 -11.94 0.70 22.71
C TRP A 133 -13.18 -0.06 23.25
N ARG A 134 -14.37 0.53 23.18
CA ARG A 134 -15.63 -0.09 23.68
C ARG A 134 -16.64 -0.43 22.58
N VAL A 135 -16.17 -0.57 21.34
CA VAL A 135 -17.04 -0.84 20.18
C VAL A 135 -17.12 -2.33 19.91
N ARG A 136 -18.32 -2.88 19.70
CA ARG A 136 -18.49 -4.29 19.30
C ARG A 136 -17.78 -4.55 17.97
N ARG A 137 -16.94 -5.59 17.92
CA ARG A 137 -16.12 -5.93 16.76
C ARG A 137 -16.87 -6.71 15.68
N GLY A 138 -17.46 -5.98 14.74
CA GLY A 138 -17.95 -6.52 13.47
C GLY A 138 -16.83 -6.84 12.47
N PRO A 139 -17.14 -7.48 11.33
CA PRO A 139 -16.14 -7.94 10.35
C PRO A 139 -15.18 -6.85 9.85
N VAL A 140 -15.70 -5.65 9.53
CA VAL A 140 -14.88 -4.53 9.06
C VAL A 140 -13.88 -4.08 10.14
N LEU A 141 -14.33 -3.93 11.39
CA LEU A 141 -13.43 -3.55 12.48
C LEU A 141 -12.38 -4.62 12.76
N ARG A 142 -12.71 -5.91 12.63
CA ARG A 142 -11.74 -6.99 12.82
C ARG A 142 -10.62 -6.91 11.77
N LEU A 143 -10.95 -6.69 10.50
CA LEU A 143 -9.96 -6.46 9.45
C LEU A 143 -9.09 -5.23 9.73
N LEU A 144 -9.69 -4.14 10.22
CA LEU A 144 -8.95 -2.94 10.62
C LEU A 144 -8.07 -3.17 11.85
N ASP A 145 -8.52 -3.94 12.84
CA ASP A 145 -7.72 -4.32 14.01
C ASP A 145 -6.47 -5.07 13.57
N GLY A 146 -6.62 -6.04 12.65
CA GLY A 146 -5.49 -6.74 12.06
C GLY A 146 -4.56 -5.82 11.29
N ALA A 147 -5.10 -4.93 10.46
CA ALA A 147 -4.30 -3.95 9.72
C ALA A 147 -3.46 -3.06 10.67
N VAL A 148 -4.08 -2.54 11.74
CA VAL A 148 -3.44 -1.71 12.75
C VAL A 148 -2.39 -2.49 13.54
N ALA A 149 -2.66 -3.75 13.89
CA ALA A 149 -1.69 -4.63 14.52
C ALA A 149 -0.43 -4.81 13.65
N MET A 150 -0.61 -4.92 12.32
CA MET A 150 0.51 -5.05 11.39
C MET A 150 1.38 -3.79 11.29
N ILE A 151 0.83 -2.59 11.51
CA ILE A 151 1.64 -1.37 11.69
C ILE A 151 2.59 -1.57 12.89
N VAL A 152 2.06 -2.02 14.03
CA VAL A 152 2.85 -2.20 15.25
C VAL A 152 3.90 -3.31 15.06
N ILE A 153 3.55 -4.44 14.45
CA ILE A 153 4.50 -5.53 14.18
C ILE A 153 5.61 -5.08 13.21
N SER A 154 5.29 -4.20 12.25
CA SER A 154 6.30 -3.65 11.32
C SER A 154 7.37 -2.79 12.04
N THR A 155 7.08 -2.25 13.23
CA THR A 155 8.03 -1.38 13.92
C THR A 155 9.21 -2.14 14.52
N VAL A 156 9.11 -3.45 14.71
CA VAL A 156 10.25 -4.31 15.08
C VAL A 156 11.37 -4.16 14.05
N ALA A 157 11.03 -4.21 12.77
CA ALA A 157 12.00 -4.04 11.69
C ALA A 157 12.60 -2.63 11.65
N ILE A 158 11.79 -1.60 11.89
CA ILE A 158 12.28 -0.20 11.93
C ILE A 158 13.21 0.02 13.10
N ALA A 159 12.88 -0.50 14.28
CA ALA A 159 13.76 -0.42 15.46
C ALA A 159 15.10 -1.13 15.17
N GLY A 160 15.06 -2.29 14.53
CA GLY A 160 16.26 -2.98 14.05
C GLY A 160 17.08 -2.15 13.07
N LEU A 161 16.44 -1.55 12.05
CA LEU A 161 17.12 -0.68 11.08
C LEU A 161 17.72 0.56 11.73
N ALA A 162 17.01 1.16 12.69
CA ALA A 162 17.51 2.31 13.46
C ALA A 162 18.73 1.90 14.29
N TYR A 163 18.68 0.75 14.97
CA TYR A 163 19.81 0.21 15.73
C TYR A 163 21.04 -0.03 14.84
N LEU A 164 20.86 -0.67 13.67
CA LEU A 164 21.95 -0.89 12.71
C LEU A 164 22.54 0.41 12.17
N GLY A 165 21.68 1.41 11.91
CA GLY A 165 22.13 2.74 11.49
C GLY A 165 22.95 3.45 12.58
N MET A 166 22.55 3.32 13.84
CA MET A 166 23.24 3.92 15.00
C MET A 166 24.54 3.21 15.37
N SER A 167 24.60 1.88 15.22
CA SER A 167 25.80 1.10 15.57
C SER A 167 26.95 1.29 14.58
N GLY A 168 26.67 1.84 13.38
CA GLY A 168 27.64 1.95 12.29
C GLY A 168 27.98 0.60 11.63
N GLN A 169 27.43 -0.51 12.13
CA GLN A 169 27.69 -1.87 11.64
C GLN A 169 26.57 -2.33 10.70
N VAL A 170 26.46 -1.66 9.55
CA VAL A 170 25.41 -1.97 8.56
C VAL A 170 25.78 -3.24 7.78
N ALA A 171 25.48 -4.41 8.35
CA ALA A 171 25.54 -5.67 7.62
C ALA A 171 24.42 -5.71 6.57
N ARG A 172 24.80 -5.73 5.28
CA ARG A 172 23.85 -5.67 4.15
C ARG A 172 22.76 -6.76 4.19
N PRO A 173 23.05 -8.04 4.48
CA PRO A 173 22.01 -9.08 4.57
C PRO A 173 20.96 -8.77 5.64
N LEU A 174 21.41 -8.37 6.82
CA LEU A 174 20.55 -8.04 7.95
C LEU A 174 19.66 -6.82 7.66
N MET A 175 20.23 -5.78 7.05
CA MET A 175 19.48 -4.60 6.60
C MET A 175 18.39 -4.98 5.59
N LEU A 176 18.72 -5.78 4.57
CA LEU A 176 17.75 -6.21 3.56
C LEU A 176 16.64 -7.08 4.16
N ALA A 177 16.98 -7.98 5.08
CA ALA A 177 16.02 -8.83 5.78
C ALA A 177 15.05 -8.02 6.67
N LEU A 178 15.53 -6.97 7.34
CA LEU A 178 14.66 -6.06 8.10
C LEU A 178 13.79 -5.22 7.17
N VAL A 179 14.31 -4.76 6.02
CA VAL A 179 13.51 -4.07 5.01
C VAL A 179 12.41 -5.01 4.48
N ASP A 180 12.71 -6.27 4.21
CA ASP A 180 11.72 -7.27 3.78
C ASP A 180 10.64 -7.49 4.85
N TRP A 181 11.03 -7.67 6.12
CA TRP A 181 10.08 -7.74 7.23
C TRP A 181 9.17 -6.53 7.25
N PHE A 182 9.74 -5.32 7.22
CA PHE A 182 8.98 -4.08 7.25
C PHE A 182 7.97 -4.03 6.10
N LEU A 183 8.44 -4.22 4.86
CA LEU A 183 7.60 -4.16 3.68
C LEU A 183 6.52 -5.24 3.67
N THR A 184 6.85 -6.45 4.11
CA THR A 184 5.90 -7.56 4.22
C THR A 184 4.80 -7.22 5.24
N CYS A 185 5.17 -6.73 6.42
CA CYS A 185 4.19 -6.37 7.44
C CYS A 185 3.36 -5.14 7.05
N PHE A 186 3.99 -4.15 6.43
CA PHE A 186 3.35 -2.87 6.12
C PHE A 186 2.51 -2.92 4.83
N ALA A 187 3.06 -3.49 3.75
CA ALA A 187 2.34 -3.61 2.49
C ALA A 187 1.28 -4.71 2.55
N ASP A 188 1.65 -5.94 2.91
CA ASP A 188 0.69 -7.06 2.86
C ASP A 188 -0.24 -7.07 4.07
N GLY A 189 0.29 -6.69 5.24
CA GLY A 189 -0.48 -6.58 6.46
C GLY A 189 -1.32 -5.30 6.50
N TRP A 190 -0.69 -4.15 6.72
CA TRP A 190 -1.41 -2.88 6.90
C TRP A 190 -2.22 -2.50 5.65
N PHE A 191 -1.61 -2.40 4.45
CA PHE A 191 -2.39 -2.01 3.26
C PHE A 191 -3.37 -3.10 2.84
N GLY A 192 -2.93 -4.36 2.76
CA GLY A 192 -3.77 -5.48 2.33
C GLY A 192 -5.04 -5.64 3.18
N LEU A 193 -4.91 -5.70 4.51
CA LEU A 193 -6.07 -5.82 5.40
C LEU A 193 -6.95 -4.56 5.39
N ALA A 194 -6.37 -3.36 5.32
CA ALA A 194 -7.15 -2.13 5.25
C ALA A 194 -7.98 -2.04 3.96
N VAL A 195 -7.44 -2.53 2.84
CA VAL A 195 -8.16 -2.65 1.56
C VAL A 195 -9.29 -3.68 1.64
N LEU A 196 -9.06 -4.84 2.25
CA LEU A 196 -10.13 -5.81 2.49
C LEU A 196 -11.22 -5.21 3.38
N ALA A 197 -10.84 -4.44 4.41
CA ALA A 197 -11.79 -3.75 5.27
C ALA A 197 -12.58 -2.66 4.51
N LEU A 198 -11.96 -1.98 3.53
CA LEU A 198 -12.62 -1.06 2.60
C LEU A 198 -13.65 -1.76 1.73
N ALA A 199 -13.32 -2.93 1.20
CA ALA A 199 -14.23 -3.72 0.36
C ALA A 199 -15.41 -4.29 1.16
N ALA A 200 -15.15 -4.78 2.38
CA ALA A 200 -16.13 -5.38 3.29
C ALA A 200 -17.29 -4.45 3.65
N ARG A 201 -17.09 -3.12 3.59
CA ARG A 201 -18.13 -2.11 3.89
C ARG A 201 -19.36 -2.20 2.99
N HIS A 202 -19.15 -2.66 1.76
CA HIS A 202 -20.21 -2.80 0.75
C HIS A 202 -20.44 -4.28 0.39
N SER A 203 -20.02 -5.21 1.24
CA SER A 203 -20.27 -6.65 1.08
C SER A 203 -21.56 -7.05 1.83
N PRO A 204 -22.31 -8.07 1.37
CA PRO A 204 -23.54 -8.50 2.02
C PRO A 204 -23.29 -8.94 3.47
N PRO A 205 -24.05 -8.42 4.46
CA PRO A 205 -23.89 -8.79 5.87
C PRO A 205 -24.01 -10.29 6.12
N ALA A 206 -24.94 -10.96 5.43
CA ALA A 206 -25.17 -12.40 5.54
C ALA A 206 -23.97 -13.25 5.09
N GLY A 207 -23.20 -12.78 4.10
CA GLY A 207 -21.98 -13.47 3.65
C GLY A 207 -20.84 -13.30 4.66
N LEU A 208 -20.69 -12.09 5.19
CA LEU A 208 -19.66 -11.78 6.18
C LEU A 208 -19.93 -12.46 7.54
N SER A 209 -21.20 -12.67 7.92
CA SER A 209 -21.55 -13.34 9.18
C SER A 209 -21.31 -14.84 9.16
N ARG A 210 -21.37 -15.47 7.98
CA ARG A 210 -21.09 -16.92 7.79
C ARG A 210 -19.60 -17.23 7.73
N THR A 211 -18.77 -16.23 7.47
CA THR A 211 -17.32 -16.39 7.41
C THR A 211 -16.70 -16.01 8.75
N PRO A 212 -15.75 -16.79 9.30
CA PRO A 212 -15.05 -16.43 10.53
C PRO A 212 -13.98 -15.34 10.27
N VAL A 213 -14.40 -14.16 9.80
CA VAL A 213 -13.52 -13.06 9.36
C VAL A 213 -12.49 -12.70 10.43
N GLY A 214 -12.87 -12.73 11.71
CA GLY A 214 -11.94 -12.48 12.81
C GLY A 214 -10.81 -13.49 12.91
N LEU A 215 -11.14 -14.78 12.86
CA LEU A 215 -10.16 -15.85 12.90
C LEU A 215 -9.22 -15.77 11.69
N LEU A 216 -9.79 -15.59 10.49
CA LEU A 216 -8.99 -15.46 9.27
C LEU A 216 -8.08 -14.23 9.29
N THR A 217 -8.54 -13.11 9.85
CA THR A 217 -7.71 -11.91 10.02
C THR A 217 -6.53 -12.18 10.92
N TRP A 218 -6.77 -12.76 12.11
CA TRP A 218 -5.69 -13.03 13.05
C TRP A 218 -4.76 -14.17 12.60
N ALA A 219 -5.28 -15.15 11.87
CA ALA A 219 -4.47 -16.16 11.19
C ALA A 219 -3.54 -15.50 10.15
N LEU A 220 -4.05 -14.56 9.35
CA LEU A 220 -3.24 -13.79 8.41
C LEU A 220 -2.18 -12.94 9.12
N VAL A 221 -2.54 -12.22 10.18
CA VAL A 221 -1.60 -11.41 10.99
C VAL A 221 -0.48 -12.28 11.56
N ALA A 222 -0.83 -13.39 12.22
CA ALA A 222 0.13 -14.31 12.80
C ALA A 222 1.03 -14.94 11.73
N ALA A 223 0.45 -15.38 10.62
CA ALA A 223 1.19 -15.98 9.52
C ALA A 223 2.15 -14.98 8.86
N ILE A 224 1.74 -13.71 8.67
CA ILE A 224 2.66 -12.67 8.18
C ILE A 224 3.78 -12.41 9.21
N GLY A 225 3.45 -12.35 10.51
CA GLY A 225 4.47 -12.18 11.55
C GLY A 225 5.50 -13.32 11.57
N VAL A 226 5.03 -14.57 11.54
CA VAL A 226 5.89 -15.76 11.54
C VAL A 226 6.74 -15.84 10.28
N ARG A 227 6.16 -15.61 9.08
CA ARG A 227 6.95 -15.65 7.83
C ARG A 227 8.03 -14.56 7.82
N SER A 228 7.72 -13.35 8.28
CA SER A 228 8.71 -12.25 8.36
C SER A 228 9.84 -12.58 9.34
N ALA A 229 9.52 -13.14 10.50
CA ALA A 229 10.52 -13.56 11.48
C ALA A 229 11.39 -14.72 10.97
N ALA A 230 10.78 -15.70 10.33
CA ALA A 230 11.48 -16.83 9.74
C ALA A 230 12.46 -16.39 8.63
N ARG A 231 12.00 -15.51 7.72
CA ARG A 231 12.86 -14.94 6.67
C ARG A 231 13.97 -14.07 7.22
N PHE A 232 13.70 -13.30 8.26
CA PHE A 232 14.74 -12.55 8.94
C PHE A 232 15.82 -13.46 9.53
N ALA A 233 15.42 -14.56 10.15
CA ALA A 233 16.36 -15.53 10.70
C ALA A 233 17.16 -16.26 9.60
N THR A 234 16.54 -16.61 8.47
CA THR A 234 17.24 -17.27 7.35
C THR A 234 18.17 -16.32 6.61
N ASP A 235 17.66 -15.18 6.17
CA ASP A 235 18.34 -14.30 5.22
C ASP A 235 19.22 -13.26 5.94
N GLY A 236 18.82 -12.88 7.16
CA GLY A 236 19.55 -11.94 8.00
C GLY A 236 20.59 -12.59 8.89
N LEU A 237 20.22 -13.69 9.58
CA LEU A 237 21.09 -14.37 10.55
C LEU A 237 21.77 -15.64 10.01
N GLY A 238 21.38 -16.13 8.83
CA GLY A 238 21.92 -17.34 8.21
C GLY A 238 21.40 -18.66 8.79
N TRP A 239 20.37 -18.63 9.64
CA TRP A 239 19.82 -19.83 10.29
C TRP A 239 18.94 -20.62 9.34
N GLN A 240 19.20 -21.91 9.15
CA GLN A 240 18.46 -22.72 8.16
C GLN A 240 17.18 -23.36 8.72
N TRP A 241 17.15 -23.69 10.01
CA TRP A 241 16.01 -24.35 10.65
C TRP A 241 14.66 -23.57 10.56
N PRO A 242 14.61 -22.22 10.51
CA PRO A 242 13.35 -21.48 10.38
C PRO A 242 12.70 -21.58 8.99
N ALA A 243 13.39 -22.08 7.96
CA ALA A 243 12.89 -22.08 6.58
C ALA A 243 11.56 -22.82 6.42
N GLY A 244 11.34 -23.90 7.18
CA GLY A 244 10.07 -24.63 7.18
C GLY A 244 8.89 -23.78 7.68
N PHE A 245 9.12 -22.91 8.67
CA PHE A 245 8.09 -22.01 9.19
C PHE A 245 7.70 -20.95 8.16
N ASP A 246 8.65 -20.42 7.38
CA ASP A 246 8.32 -19.47 6.31
C ASP A 246 7.41 -20.11 5.24
N ALA A 247 7.70 -21.34 4.80
CA ALA A 247 6.86 -22.03 3.82
C ALA A 247 5.41 -22.22 4.32
N VAL A 248 5.26 -22.78 5.52
CA VAL A 248 3.93 -23.01 6.13
C VAL A 248 3.20 -21.70 6.38
N ALA A 249 3.87 -20.72 6.98
CA ALA A 249 3.28 -19.42 7.27
C ALA A 249 2.91 -18.66 5.99
N SER A 250 3.71 -18.75 4.93
CA SER A 250 3.37 -18.20 3.62
C SER A 250 2.10 -18.83 3.03
N ALA A 251 1.96 -20.16 3.11
CA ALA A 251 0.75 -20.85 2.65
C ALA A 251 -0.50 -20.46 3.46
N VAL A 252 -0.38 -20.40 4.80
CA VAL A 252 -1.47 -19.99 5.69
C VAL A 252 -1.88 -18.54 5.42
N ALA A 253 -0.92 -17.62 5.27
CA ALA A 253 -1.19 -16.23 4.92
C ALA A 253 -1.93 -16.12 3.58
N ALA A 254 -1.44 -16.82 2.55
CA ALA A 254 -2.06 -16.82 1.23
C ALA A 254 -3.50 -17.37 1.27
N LEU A 255 -3.72 -18.51 1.93
CA LEU A 255 -5.04 -19.12 2.06
C LEU A 255 -6.01 -18.24 2.85
N ALA A 256 -5.57 -17.68 3.99
CA ALA A 256 -6.38 -16.77 4.78
C ALA A 256 -6.77 -15.52 3.97
N CYS A 257 -5.83 -14.96 3.20
CA CYS A 257 -6.08 -13.84 2.29
C CYS A 257 -7.13 -14.20 1.23
N LEU A 258 -6.99 -15.33 0.54
CA LEU A 258 -7.93 -15.79 -0.48
C LEU A 258 -9.35 -16.01 0.08
N LEU A 259 -9.45 -16.60 1.27
CA LEU A 259 -10.73 -16.80 1.97
C LEU A 259 -11.36 -15.47 2.37
N LEU A 260 -10.57 -14.50 2.83
CA LEU A 260 -11.04 -13.14 3.11
C LEU A 260 -11.51 -12.43 1.83
N VAL A 261 -10.76 -12.52 0.74
CA VAL A 261 -11.16 -11.97 -0.57
C VAL A 261 -12.49 -12.58 -1.01
N ARG A 262 -12.63 -13.92 -0.95
CA ARG A 262 -13.87 -14.61 -1.27
C ARG A 262 -15.04 -14.09 -0.42
N ALA A 263 -14.82 -13.87 0.88
CA ALA A 263 -15.85 -13.39 1.79
C ALA A 263 -16.30 -11.95 1.48
N VAL A 264 -15.37 -11.08 1.07
CA VAL A 264 -15.68 -9.70 0.71
C VAL A 264 -16.03 -9.52 -0.77
N TRP A 265 -15.83 -10.52 -1.63
CA TRP A 265 -16.04 -10.43 -3.08
C TRP A 265 -17.44 -9.94 -3.47
N PRO A 266 -18.54 -10.52 -2.93
CA PRO A 266 -19.88 -10.12 -3.32
C PRO A 266 -20.17 -8.67 -2.93
N VAL A 267 -21.04 -8.02 -3.69
CA VAL A 267 -21.48 -6.64 -3.46
C VAL A 267 -22.92 -6.66 -2.94
N ALA A 268 -23.19 -6.00 -1.82
CA ALA A 268 -24.50 -5.99 -1.16
C ALA A 268 -25.61 -5.43 -2.09
N THR A 269 -25.36 -4.29 -2.72
CA THR A 269 -26.26 -3.69 -3.70
C THR A 269 -25.47 -3.00 -4.82
N LYS A 270 -25.67 -3.43 -6.07
CA LYS A 270 -25.12 -2.72 -7.26
C LYS A 270 -25.71 -1.30 -7.42
N ALA A 271 -26.77 -0.97 -6.68
CA ALA A 271 -27.33 0.36 -6.65
C ALA A 271 -26.38 1.39 -6.01
N GLU A 272 -25.60 0.99 -4.99
CA GLU A 272 -24.65 1.86 -4.29
C GLU A 272 -23.30 1.99 -5.01
N LEU A 273 -22.89 0.94 -5.75
CA LEU A 273 -21.65 0.92 -6.52
C LEU A 273 -21.94 0.72 -8.01
N ARG A 274 -21.70 1.77 -8.81
CA ARG A 274 -21.89 1.74 -10.27
C ARG A 274 -20.66 2.21 -11.04
N GLY A 275 -20.60 1.79 -12.30
CA GLY A 275 -19.59 2.22 -13.27
C GLY A 275 -18.17 1.97 -12.79
N SER A 276 -17.29 2.96 -12.99
CA SER A 276 -15.88 2.85 -12.66
C SER A 276 -15.60 2.58 -11.18
N THR A 277 -16.48 3.03 -10.26
CA THR A 277 -16.29 2.80 -8.82
C THR A 277 -16.42 1.32 -8.46
N LEU A 278 -17.34 0.59 -9.12
CA LEU A 278 -17.46 -0.85 -8.96
C LEU A 278 -16.23 -1.56 -9.54
N TRP A 279 -15.78 -1.16 -10.74
CA TRP A 279 -14.60 -1.74 -11.38
C TRP A 279 -13.33 -1.56 -10.55
N LEU A 280 -13.08 -0.38 -9.97
CA LEU A 280 -11.96 -0.16 -9.06
C LEU A 280 -11.95 -1.18 -7.91
N ARG A 281 -13.10 -1.42 -7.28
CA ARG A 281 -13.24 -2.42 -6.20
C ARG A 281 -12.99 -3.84 -6.70
N GLN A 282 -13.65 -4.25 -7.77
CA GLN A 282 -13.56 -5.63 -8.26
C GLN A 282 -12.16 -5.98 -8.78
N LEU A 283 -11.53 -5.06 -9.52
CA LEU A 283 -10.17 -5.24 -10.00
C LEU A 283 -9.17 -5.25 -8.84
N ALA A 284 -9.38 -4.43 -7.81
CA ALA A 284 -8.53 -4.49 -6.63
C ALA A 284 -8.60 -5.84 -5.92
N LEU A 285 -9.81 -6.37 -5.70
CA LEU A 285 -9.99 -7.69 -5.11
C LEU A 285 -9.42 -8.80 -6.01
N ALA A 286 -9.57 -8.68 -7.33
CA ALA A 286 -9.00 -9.64 -8.29
C ALA A 286 -7.47 -9.66 -8.23
N LEU A 287 -6.84 -8.50 -8.09
CA LEU A 287 -5.38 -8.40 -7.96
C LEU A 287 -4.88 -8.90 -6.60
N ILE A 288 -5.64 -8.73 -5.52
CA ILE A 288 -5.33 -9.36 -4.23
C ILE A 288 -5.49 -10.88 -4.31
N ALA A 289 -6.54 -11.37 -4.98
CA ALA A 289 -6.71 -12.80 -5.22
C ALA A 289 -5.54 -13.37 -6.03
N LEU A 290 -5.15 -12.70 -7.12
CA LEU A 290 -4.00 -13.08 -7.93
C LEU A 290 -2.72 -13.13 -7.09
N LYS A 291 -2.46 -12.09 -6.27
CA LYS A 291 -1.33 -12.09 -5.34
C LYS A 291 -1.39 -13.28 -4.38
N GLY A 292 -2.54 -13.53 -3.76
CA GLY A 292 -2.73 -14.67 -2.85
C GLY A 292 -2.50 -16.01 -3.54
N THR A 293 -2.96 -16.19 -4.78
CA THR A 293 -2.68 -17.40 -5.56
C THR A 293 -1.18 -17.56 -5.83
N VAL A 294 -0.50 -16.49 -6.23
CA VAL A 294 0.94 -16.50 -6.50
C VAL A 294 1.74 -16.79 -5.22
N GLU A 295 1.38 -16.18 -4.09
CA GLU A 295 2.01 -16.46 -2.79
C GLU A 295 1.76 -17.90 -2.34
N LEU A 296 0.56 -18.45 -2.61
CA LEU A 296 0.27 -19.85 -2.31
C LEU A 296 1.15 -20.78 -3.14
N THR A 297 1.31 -20.51 -4.44
CA THR A 297 2.23 -21.28 -5.30
C THR A 297 3.69 -21.10 -4.86
N GLY A 298 4.08 -19.90 -4.44
CA GLY A 298 5.41 -19.57 -3.94
C GLY A 298 5.70 -20.03 -2.51
N ALA A 299 4.73 -20.69 -1.85
CA ALA A 299 5.00 -21.41 -0.60
C ALA A 299 5.83 -22.67 -0.84
N LEU A 300 5.82 -23.21 -2.07
CA LEU A 300 6.67 -24.32 -2.48
C LEU A 300 8.10 -23.80 -2.74
N PRO A 301 9.14 -24.36 -2.08
CA PRO A 301 10.52 -23.88 -2.24
C PRO A 301 11.02 -23.83 -3.68
N ALA A 302 10.68 -24.84 -4.50
CA ALA A 302 11.10 -24.93 -5.90
C ALA A 302 10.56 -23.77 -6.75
N VAL A 303 9.31 -23.33 -6.50
CA VAL A 303 8.64 -22.26 -7.26
C VAL A 303 9.06 -20.89 -6.75
N ARG A 304 9.40 -20.78 -5.46
CA ARG A 304 9.73 -19.52 -4.80
C ARG A 304 10.92 -18.82 -5.43
N ALA A 305 11.99 -19.54 -5.74
CA ALA A 305 13.21 -18.95 -6.31
C ALA A 305 12.92 -18.21 -7.63
N GLU A 306 12.08 -18.81 -8.48
CA GLU A 306 11.66 -18.21 -9.75
C GLU A 306 10.74 -17.01 -9.54
N LEU A 307 9.75 -17.11 -8.64
CA LEU A 307 8.82 -16.01 -8.34
C LEU A 307 9.49 -14.80 -7.68
N MET A 308 10.58 -15.02 -6.95
CA MET A 308 11.36 -13.97 -6.30
C MET A 308 12.41 -13.34 -7.23
N ALA A 309 12.53 -13.81 -8.47
CA ALA A 309 13.35 -13.15 -9.47
C ALA A 309 12.90 -11.68 -9.64
N ALA A 310 13.88 -10.78 -9.76
CA ALA A 310 13.65 -9.33 -9.74
C ALA A 310 12.52 -8.84 -10.68
N PRO A 311 12.36 -9.35 -11.92
CA PRO A 311 11.29 -8.89 -12.79
C PRO A 311 9.89 -9.25 -12.31
N PHE A 312 9.70 -10.46 -11.77
CA PHE A 312 8.42 -10.86 -11.18
C PHE A 312 8.10 -10.06 -9.94
N HIS A 313 9.09 -9.87 -9.05
CA HIS A 313 8.92 -9.05 -7.85
C HIS A 313 8.42 -7.64 -8.23
N VAL A 314 9.07 -6.99 -9.20
CA VAL A 314 8.69 -5.64 -9.64
C VAL A 314 7.30 -5.63 -10.28
N PHE A 315 6.96 -6.62 -11.09
CA PHE A 315 5.62 -6.78 -11.68
C PHE A 315 4.55 -6.89 -10.59
N PHE A 316 4.69 -7.84 -9.67
CA PHE A 316 3.70 -8.09 -8.61
C PHE A 316 3.59 -6.94 -7.63
N LEU A 317 4.70 -6.25 -7.31
CA LEU A 317 4.69 -5.07 -6.46
C LEU A 317 3.85 -3.94 -7.08
N HIS A 318 3.95 -3.71 -8.39
CA HIS A 318 3.12 -2.70 -9.06
C HIS A 318 1.67 -3.16 -9.22
N ALA A 319 1.44 -4.43 -9.58
CA ALA A 319 0.10 -5.00 -9.64
C ALA A 319 -0.63 -4.87 -8.27
N PHE A 320 0.10 -5.05 -7.17
CA PHE A 320 -0.46 -4.88 -5.83
C PHE A 320 -0.60 -3.42 -5.41
N LEU A 321 0.47 -2.62 -5.42
CA LEU A 321 0.44 -1.26 -4.86
C LEU A 321 -0.24 -0.24 -5.79
N LEU A 322 0.11 -0.25 -7.08
CA LEU A 322 -0.49 0.64 -8.07
C LEU A 322 -1.85 0.12 -8.56
N GLY A 323 -2.00 -1.20 -8.68
CA GLY A 323 -3.28 -1.83 -8.99
C GLY A 323 -4.17 -1.92 -7.74
N ALA A 324 -4.02 -2.98 -6.94
CA ALA A 324 -4.97 -3.28 -5.86
C ALA A 324 -5.16 -2.17 -4.83
N VAL A 325 -4.06 -1.67 -4.26
CA VAL A 325 -4.11 -0.66 -3.19
C VAL A 325 -4.61 0.67 -3.75
N SER A 326 -4.00 1.21 -4.81
CA SER A 326 -4.43 2.51 -5.34
C SER A 326 -5.84 2.48 -5.93
N PHE A 327 -6.28 1.39 -6.58
CA PHE A 327 -7.69 1.26 -6.99
C PHE A 327 -8.63 1.28 -5.80
N SER A 328 -8.27 0.62 -4.69
CA SER A 328 -9.07 0.61 -3.46
C SER A 328 -9.12 1.98 -2.77
N LEU A 329 -8.03 2.74 -2.80
CA LEU A 329 -8.03 4.13 -2.33
C LEU A 329 -8.98 4.99 -3.15
N LEU A 330 -8.91 4.90 -4.48
CA LEU A 330 -9.80 5.63 -5.38
C LEU A 330 -11.26 5.22 -5.20
N TYR A 331 -11.53 3.93 -5.05
CA TYR A 331 -12.86 3.42 -4.71
C TYR A 331 -13.34 3.97 -3.36
N GLY A 332 -12.50 3.94 -2.33
CA GLY A 332 -12.82 4.44 -0.99
C GLY A 332 -13.09 5.94 -0.99
N VAL A 333 -12.27 6.73 -1.70
CA VAL A 333 -12.44 8.18 -1.81
C VAL A 333 -13.72 8.52 -2.59
N ARG A 334 -13.98 7.83 -3.71
CA ARG A 334 -15.18 8.05 -4.53
C ARG A 334 -16.47 7.68 -3.79
N THR A 335 -16.46 6.65 -2.95
CA THR A 335 -17.61 6.28 -2.10
C THR A 335 -17.73 7.16 -0.84
N THR A 336 -16.64 7.83 -0.44
CA THR A 336 -16.63 8.69 0.74
C THR A 336 -17.00 10.13 0.44
N ILE A 337 -16.42 10.69 -0.62
CA ILE A 337 -16.54 12.11 -1.01
C ILE A 337 -17.50 12.27 -2.19
N GLY A 338 -17.51 11.31 -3.12
CA GLY A 338 -18.36 11.30 -4.30
C GLY A 338 -17.57 10.98 -5.58
N PRO A 339 -18.26 10.62 -6.69
CA PRO A 339 -17.61 10.24 -7.96
C PRO A 339 -16.71 11.32 -8.57
N THR A 340 -16.93 12.59 -8.21
CA THR A 340 -16.14 13.73 -8.70
C THR A 340 -14.82 13.92 -7.97
N ALA A 341 -14.59 13.23 -6.85
CA ALA A 341 -13.36 13.33 -6.06
C ALA A 341 -12.11 12.82 -6.80
N PHE A 342 -12.30 12.01 -7.84
CA PHE A 342 -11.28 11.64 -8.80
C PHE A 342 -11.93 11.45 -10.18
N LYS A 343 -11.88 12.49 -11.02
CA LYS A 343 -12.35 12.42 -12.42
C LYS A 343 -11.33 11.60 -13.23
N GLY A 344 -11.80 10.74 -14.13
CA GLY A 344 -10.91 9.89 -14.94
C GLY A 344 -10.62 8.50 -14.35
N ALA A 345 -11.42 8.00 -13.42
CA ALA A 345 -11.24 6.66 -12.83
C ALA A 345 -11.09 5.53 -13.88
N THR A 346 -11.90 5.54 -14.96
CA THR A 346 -11.76 4.55 -16.04
C THR A 346 -10.42 4.70 -16.77
N ALA A 347 -10.02 5.94 -17.10
CA ALA A 347 -8.72 6.19 -17.73
C ALA A 347 -7.57 5.74 -16.84
N PHE A 348 -7.68 5.91 -15.52
CA PHE A 348 -6.69 5.45 -14.56
C PHE A 348 -6.60 3.91 -14.52
N ILE A 349 -7.73 3.21 -14.51
CA ILE A 349 -7.77 1.74 -14.61
C ILE A 349 -7.06 1.27 -15.88
N VAL A 350 -7.39 1.86 -17.03
CA VAL A 350 -6.78 1.50 -18.32
C VAL A 350 -5.29 1.80 -18.31
N ALA A 351 -4.88 2.98 -17.84
CA ALA A 351 -3.47 3.38 -17.79
C ALA A 351 -2.64 2.45 -16.89
N VAL A 352 -3.16 2.07 -15.72
CA VAL A 352 -2.51 1.10 -14.84
C VAL A 352 -2.48 -0.28 -15.48
N GLY A 353 -3.57 -0.72 -16.12
CA GLY A 353 -3.64 -2.00 -16.82
C GLY A 353 -2.61 -2.09 -17.95
N VAL A 354 -2.48 -1.05 -18.76
CA VAL A 354 -1.48 -0.96 -19.85
C VAL A 354 -0.07 -0.96 -19.28
N MET A 355 0.21 -0.18 -18.24
CA MET A 355 1.54 -0.16 -17.61
C MET A 355 1.91 -1.51 -16.99
N VAL A 356 1.01 -2.12 -16.20
CA VAL A 356 1.25 -3.43 -15.57
C VAL A 356 1.35 -4.53 -16.63
N GLY A 357 0.54 -4.47 -17.69
CA GLY A 357 0.67 -5.35 -18.86
C GLY A 357 2.02 -5.21 -19.55
N ALA A 358 2.53 -3.98 -19.71
CA ALA A 358 3.87 -3.76 -20.24
C ALA A 358 4.96 -4.35 -19.33
N LEU A 359 4.78 -4.35 -17.99
CA LEU A 359 5.73 -5.01 -17.09
C LEU A 359 5.78 -6.54 -17.26
N VAL A 360 4.73 -7.20 -17.76
CA VAL A 360 4.76 -8.64 -18.06
C VAL A 360 5.86 -8.96 -19.07
N THR A 361 6.13 -8.05 -20.01
CA THR A 361 7.16 -8.22 -21.05
C THR A 361 8.59 -8.26 -20.48
N LEU A 362 8.79 -7.83 -19.23
CA LEU A 362 10.05 -7.94 -18.51
C LEU A 362 10.21 -9.27 -17.77
N THR A 363 9.14 -10.06 -17.64
CA THR A 363 9.15 -11.32 -16.88
C THR A 363 9.62 -12.49 -17.75
N PRO A 364 10.15 -13.57 -17.14
CA PRO A 364 10.51 -14.80 -17.87
C PRO A 364 9.34 -15.48 -18.60
N VAL A 365 8.08 -15.14 -18.29
CA VAL A 365 6.88 -15.69 -18.97
C VAL A 365 6.71 -15.10 -20.37
N TRP A 366 7.28 -13.92 -20.63
CA TRP A 366 7.19 -13.31 -21.95
C TRP A 366 8.07 -14.07 -22.95
N PRO A 367 7.53 -14.47 -24.13
CA PRO A 367 8.31 -15.21 -25.11
C PRO A 367 9.56 -14.44 -25.53
N SER A 368 10.73 -15.06 -25.40
CA SER A 368 12.01 -14.45 -25.78
C SER A 368 12.07 -14.03 -27.25
N ALA A 369 11.37 -14.75 -28.13
CA ALA A 369 11.22 -14.41 -29.55
C ALA A 369 10.47 -13.09 -29.81
N LEU A 370 9.66 -12.63 -28.84
CA LEU A 370 8.96 -11.35 -28.89
C LEU A 370 9.69 -10.26 -28.10
N SER A 371 10.79 -10.59 -27.41
CA SER A 371 11.59 -9.65 -26.62
C SER A 371 12.50 -8.81 -27.51
N GLY A 372 12.83 -7.61 -27.05
CA GLY A 372 13.79 -6.73 -27.70
C GLY A 372 13.91 -5.39 -26.97
N PRO A 373 14.71 -4.44 -27.48
CA PRO A 373 14.88 -3.13 -26.86
C PRO A 373 13.56 -2.41 -26.58
N TRP A 374 12.56 -2.62 -27.45
CA TRP A 374 11.22 -2.03 -27.37
C TRP A 374 10.53 -2.28 -26.02
N VAL A 375 10.82 -3.39 -25.34
CA VAL A 375 10.24 -3.74 -24.04
C VAL A 375 10.56 -2.66 -22.99
N LEU A 376 11.81 -2.21 -22.92
CA LEU A 376 12.21 -1.14 -21.98
C LEU A 376 11.52 0.18 -22.34
N TYR A 377 11.45 0.53 -23.63
CA TYR A 377 10.72 1.72 -24.09
C TYR A 377 9.23 1.66 -23.74
N ALA A 378 8.58 0.52 -23.98
CA ALA A 378 7.17 0.32 -23.67
C ALA A 378 6.92 0.51 -22.17
N THR A 379 7.73 -0.11 -21.30
CA THR A 379 7.59 0.07 -19.84
C THR A 379 7.85 1.51 -19.40
N ALA A 380 8.77 2.23 -20.04
CA ALA A 380 9.03 3.63 -19.76
C ALA A 380 7.88 4.55 -20.20
N VAL A 381 7.41 4.44 -21.44
CA VAL A 381 6.35 5.30 -21.97
C VAL A 381 5.02 5.04 -21.27
N THR A 382 4.65 3.78 -21.06
CA THR A 382 3.37 3.43 -20.41
C THR A 382 3.31 3.86 -18.94
N SER A 383 4.47 4.01 -18.26
CA SER A 383 4.53 4.53 -16.89
C SER A 383 4.07 5.99 -16.75
N LEU A 384 4.06 6.76 -17.85
CA LEU A 384 3.51 8.12 -17.89
C LEU A 384 1.98 8.13 -17.79
N GLY A 385 1.30 7.04 -18.15
CA GLY A 385 -0.17 6.98 -18.17
C GLY A 385 -0.82 7.29 -16.80
N PRO A 386 -0.54 6.49 -15.75
CA PRO A 386 -1.09 6.73 -14.41
C PRO A 386 -0.75 8.11 -13.86
N LEU A 387 0.47 8.60 -14.15
CA LEU A 387 0.94 9.95 -13.81
C LEU A 387 0.04 11.02 -14.43
N LEU A 388 -0.13 11.00 -15.75
CA LEU A 388 -0.87 12.01 -16.50
C LEU A 388 -2.35 12.04 -16.09
N VAL A 389 -2.96 10.88 -15.88
CA VAL A 389 -4.35 10.80 -15.42
C VAL A 389 -4.50 11.37 -14.01
N ALA A 390 -3.59 11.04 -13.09
CA ALA A 390 -3.63 11.58 -11.74
C ALA A 390 -3.34 13.09 -11.69
N LEU A 391 -2.43 13.58 -12.52
CA LEU A 391 -2.15 15.02 -12.67
C LEU A 391 -3.39 15.75 -13.18
N GLN A 392 -4.05 15.23 -14.22
CA GLN A 392 -5.30 15.81 -14.73
C GLN A 392 -6.40 15.82 -13.65
N ALA A 393 -6.51 14.73 -12.87
CA ALA A 393 -7.46 14.65 -11.77
C ALA A 393 -7.15 15.67 -10.66
N LEU A 394 -5.87 15.88 -10.34
CA LEU A 394 -5.39 16.84 -9.36
C LEU A 394 -5.67 18.29 -9.80
N LEU A 395 -5.37 18.63 -11.05
CA LEU A 395 -5.63 19.98 -11.61
C LEU A 395 -7.13 20.31 -11.66
N ARG A 396 -7.98 19.29 -11.74
CA ARG A 396 -9.45 19.44 -11.73
C ARG A 396 -10.06 19.25 -10.33
N LEU A 397 -9.22 19.04 -9.31
CA LEU A 397 -9.68 18.82 -7.95
C LEU A 397 -10.04 20.17 -7.33
N ASP A 398 -11.33 20.35 -7.09
CA ASP A 398 -11.81 21.51 -6.35
C ASP A 398 -11.54 21.32 -4.85
N LEU A 399 -10.41 21.87 -4.40
CA LEU A 399 -9.97 21.85 -3.01
C LEU A 399 -10.73 22.85 -2.13
N TRP A 400 -11.35 23.87 -2.76
CA TRP A 400 -11.83 25.07 -2.10
C TRP A 400 -13.36 25.24 -2.11
N SER A 401 -14.13 24.40 -2.81
CA SER A 401 -15.59 24.33 -2.58
C SER A 401 -15.91 23.70 -1.23
N GLY A 402 -15.78 24.53 -0.20
CA GLY A 402 -16.53 24.39 1.02
C GLY A 402 -18.03 24.35 0.70
N SER A 403 -18.75 23.50 1.41
CA SER A 403 -20.16 23.79 1.74
C SER A 403 -21.17 23.79 0.59
N ARG A 404 -21.47 22.61 0.05
CA ARG A 404 -22.89 22.22 -0.06
C ARG A 404 -23.04 20.84 0.54
N ALA A 405 -23.30 20.80 1.84
CA ALA A 405 -23.83 19.61 2.46
C ALA A 405 -25.08 19.20 1.67
N ILE A 406 -25.00 18.08 0.95
CA ILE A 406 -26.20 17.41 0.46
C ILE A 406 -26.96 17.04 1.73
N ARG A 407 -28.03 17.81 2.05
CA ARG A 407 -28.95 17.46 3.12
C ARG A 407 -29.41 16.01 2.85
N PRO A 408 -29.43 15.14 3.86
CA PRO A 408 -30.09 13.84 3.70
C PRO A 408 -31.51 14.13 3.23
N ARG A 409 -31.95 13.51 2.14
CA ARG A 409 -33.38 13.43 1.85
C ARG A 409 -34.02 12.80 3.08
N ALA A 410 -34.88 13.54 3.76
CA ALA A 410 -35.72 12.99 4.80
C ALA A 410 -36.46 11.81 4.17
N THR A 411 -36.11 10.61 4.59
CA THR A 411 -36.93 9.43 4.32
C THR A 411 -38.25 9.70 5.03
N ALA A 412 -39.29 9.97 4.25
CA ALA A 412 -40.65 9.99 4.73
C ALA A 412 -40.89 8.67 5.46
N ARG A 413 -41.15 8.76 6.77
CA ARG A 413 -41.76 7.65 7.51
C ARG A 413 -43.12 7.39 6.84
N ARG A 414 -43.31 6.17 6.34
CA ARG A 414 -44.60 5.52 6.26
C ARG A 414 -44.45 4.15 6.90
#